data_AF-A0A523USR0-F1
#
_entry.id   AF-A0A523USR0-F1
#
_cell.length_a   1.000
_cell.length_b   1.000
_cell.length_c   1.000
_cell.angle_alpha   90.00
_cell.angle_beta   90.00
_cell.angle_gamma   90.00
#
_symmetry.space_group_name_H-M   'P 1'
#
loop_
_entity.id
_entity.type
_entity.pdbx_description
1 polymer ?
#
loop_
_entity_poly.entity_id
_entity_poly.type
_entity_poly.pdbx_seq_one_letter_code
_entity_poly.pdbx_strand_id
1 'polypeptide(L)'
;MLLPQRQRNEPAKRRHTMRQERLSAVEKTLSVLKEVLTPFVTGLQESEDTKLHSLLTNALNQCLIEYALKTKGTQIAAAEFLGISRNTLRKKICKYNITSATALR
;
A
#
# COMPACT_ATOMS: atom_id res chain seq x y z
N MET A 1 -39.42 -2.25 40.04
CA MET A 1 -38.91 -1.53 38.85
C MET A 1 -37.61 -2.20 38.42
N LEU A 2 -37.58 -2.92 37.30
CA LEU A 2 -36.34 -3.51 36.77
C LEU A 2 -35.55 -2.45 35.98
N LEU A 3 -34.29 -2.24 36.35
CA LEU A 3 -33.34 -1.45 35.57
C LEU A 3 -33.03 -2.20 34.24
N PRO A 4 -33.04 -1.52 33.08
CA PRO A 4 -32.64 -2.14 31.83
C PRO A 4 -31.16 -2.54 31.89
N GLN A 5 -30.89 -3.82 31.66
CA GLN A 5 -29.53 -4.34 31.48
C GLN A 5 -28.89 -3.63 30.29
N ARG A 6 -27.89 -2.78 30.56
CA ARG A 6 -27.04 -2.21 29.51
C ARG A 6 -26.36 -3.37 28.79
N GLN A 7 -26.75 -3.64 27.55
CA GLN A 7 -26.09 -4.62 26.70
C GLN A 7 -24.60 -4.26 26.61
N ARG A 8 -23.76 -5.03 27.30
CA ARG A 8 -22.30 -5.05 27.09
C ARG A 8 -22.07 -5.60 25.68
N ASN A 9 -22.08 -4.74 24.68
CA ASN A 9 -21.63 -5.13 23.35
C ASN A 9 -20.14 -5.51 23.44
N GLU A 10 -19.87 -6.81 23.35
CA GLU A 10 -18.57 -7.42 23.62
C GLU A 10 -17.47 -6.95 22.66
N PRO A 11 -16.28 -6.56 23.17
CA PRO A 11 -15.14 -6.17 22.34
C PRO A 11 -14.61 -7.31 21.45
N ALA A 12 -14.93 -8.57 21.76
CA ALA A 12 -14.53 -9.75 20.98
C ALA A 12 -15.19 -9.82 19.60
N LYS A 13 -16.49 -9.51 19.50
CA LYS A 13 -17.24 -9.55 18.24
C LYS A 13 -16.74 -8.48 17.26
N ARG A 14 -16.45 -7.28 17.75
CA ARG A 14 -15.85 -6.18 16.95
C ARG A 14 -14.46 -6.53 16.39
N ARG A 15 -13.62 -7.21 17.17
CA ARG A 15 -12.28 -7.67 16.71
C ARG A 15 -12.37 -8.72 15.61
N HIS A 16 -13.35 -9.63 15.70
CA HIS A 16 -13.55 -10.66 14.68
C HIS A 16 -14.04 -10.07 13.36
N THR A 17 -14.99 -9.14 13.40
CA THR A 17 -15.53 -8.46 12.21
C THR A 17 -14.44 -7.65 11.49
N MET A 18 -13.65 -6.86 12.23
CA MET A 18 -12.53 -6.07 11.68
C MET A 18 -11.45 -6.95 11.01
N ARG A 19 -11.15 -8.12 11.59
CA ARG A 19 -10.21 -9.09 10.98
C ARG A 19 -10.74 -9.61 9.65
N GLN A 20 -12.04 -9.91 9.60
CA GLN A 20 -12.68 -10.48 8.41
C GLN A 20 -12.80 -9.45 7.27
N GLU A 21 -13.08 -8.19 7.59
CA GLU A 21 -13.07 -7.09 6.62
C GLU A 21 -11.68 -6.85 6.01
N ARG A 22 -10.62 -6.91 6.84
CA ARG A 22 -9.23 -6.78 6.35
C ARG A 22 -8.84 -7.93 5.43
N LEU A 23 -9.24 -9.17 5.74
CA LEU A 23 -8.99 -10.33 4.89
C LEU A 23 -9.69 -10.18 3.53
N SER A 24 -10.97 -9.76 3.54
CA SER A 24 -11.71 -9.51 2.29
C SER A 24 -11.08 -8.39 1.45
N ALA A 25 -10.57 -7.33 2.08
CA ALA A 25 -9.87 -6.26 1.37
C ALA A 25 -8.58 -6.76 0.70
N VAL A 26 -7.80 -7.59 1.39
CA VAL A 26 -6.57 -8.19 0.83
C VAL A 26 -6.91 -9.08 -0.38
N GLU A 27 -7.93 -9.93 -0.28
CA GLU A 27 -8.37 -10.79 -1.38
C GLU A 27 -8.78 -9.98 -2.61
N LYS A 28 -9.56 -8.90 -2.42
CA LYS A 28 -9.94 -7.99 -3.50
C LYS A 28 -8.73 -7.32 -4.13
N THR A 29 -7.79 -6.83 -3.33
CA THR A 29 -6.55 -6.23 -3.84
C THR A 29 -5.73 -7.24 -4.65
N LEU A 30 -5.61 -8.48 -4.18
CA LEU A 30 -4.90 -9.53 -4.91
C LEU A 30 -5.59 -9.89 -6.22
N SER A 31 -6.92 -9.91 -6.27
CA SER A 31 -7.68 -10.15 -7.50
C SER A 31 -7.37 -9.10 -8.56
N VAL A 32 -7.46 -7.81 -8.20
CA VAL A 32 -7.16 -6.70 -9.11
C VAL A 32 -5.71 -6.75 -9.59
N LEU A 33 -4.76 -6.99 -8.67
CA LEU A 33 -3.35 -7.09 -9.05
C LEU A 33 -3.09 -8.27 -10.00
N LYS A 34 -3.77 -9.41 -9.84
CA LYS A 34 -3.64 -10.55 -10.76
C LYS A 34 -4.15 -10.19 -12.16
N GLU A 35 -5.33 -9.59 -12.26
CA GLU A 35 -5.91 -9.18 -13.54
C GLU A 35 -5.01 -8.19 -14.27
N VAL A 36 -4.44 -7.23 -13.55
CA VAL A 36 -3.52 -6.23 -14.12
C VAL A 36 -2.18 -6.85 -14.49
N LEU A 37 -1.55 -7.66 -13.63
CA LEU A 37 -0.18 -8.12 -13.83
C LEU A 37 -0.05 -9.28 -14.81
N THR A 38 -1.07 -10.15 -14.93
CA THR A 38 -1.02 -11.33 -15.81
C THR A 38 -0.55 -11.00 -17.24
N PRO A 39 -1.16 -10.04 -17.97
CA PRO A 39 -0.71 -9.72 -19.34
C PRO A 39 0.71 -9.14 -19.42
N PHE A 40 1.17 -8.41 -18.40
CA PHE A 40 2.54 -7.88 -18.37
C PHE A 40 3.56 -8.98 -18.16
N VAL A 41 3.28 -9.90 -17.24
CA VAL A 41 4.20 -11.01 -16.95
C VAL A 41 4.31 -11.95 -18.14
N THR A 42 3.20 -12.27 -18.82
CA THR A 42 3.23 -13.14 -20.00
C THR A 42 4.05 -12.54 -21.14
N GLY A 43 3.95 -11.22 -21.37
CA GLY A 43 4.77 -10.54 -22.39
C GLY A 43 6.25 -10.41 -22.02
N LEU A 44 6.58 -10.34 -20.72
CA LEU A 44 7.96 -10.28 -20.25
C LEU A 44 8.65 -11.64 -20.23
N GLN A 45 7.90 -12.73 -20.09
CA GLN A 45 8.44 -14.10 -20.08
C GLN A 45 9.12 -14.47 -21.43
N GLU A 46 8.77 -13.79 -22.52
CA GLU A 46 9.43 -13.92 -23.81
C GLU A 46 10.83 -13.26 -23.85
N SER A 47 11.24 -12.57 -22.78
CA SER A 47 12.57 -11.96 -22.63
C SER A 47 13.38 -12.67 -21.54
N GLU A 48 14.50 -13.31 -21.91
CA GLU A 48 15.26 -14.22 -21.02
C GLU A 48 16.01 -13.52 -19.86
N ASP A 49 16.14 -12.19 -19.87
CA ASP A 49 17.08 -11.47 -18.97
C ASP A 49 16.45 -10.58 -17.89
N THR A 50 15.13 -10.54 -17.76
CA THR A 50 14.50 -9.65 -16.76
C THR A 50 14.30 -10.31 -15.40
N LYS A 51 14.92 -9.73 -14.34
CA LYS A 51 14.60 -10.03 -12.94
C LYS A 51 13.20 -9.51 -12.56
N LEU A 52 12.17 -10.20 -13.02
CA LEU A 52 10.76 -9.79 -12.97
C LEU A 52 10.30 -9.33 -11.59
N HIS A 53 10.63 -10.09 -10.54
CA HIS A 53 10.27 -9.73 -9.16
C HIS A 53 10.80 -8.33 -8.79
N SER A 54 12.06 -8.04 -9.11
CA SER A 54 12.69 -6.76 -8.78
C SER A 54 12.09 -5.62 -9.60
N LEU A 55 11.76 -5.87 -10.88
CA LEU A 55 11.13 -4.90 -11.77
C LEU A 55 9.75 -4.49 -11.23
N LEU A 56 8.87 -5.46 -11.00
CA LEU A 56 7.50 -5.20 -10.51
C LEU A 56 7.50 -4.57 -9.12
N THR A 57 8.34 -5.07 -8.21
CA THR A 57 8.45 -4.52 -6.86
C THR A 57 8.95 -3.07 -6.91
N ASN A 58 9.95 -2.75 -7.75
CA ASN A 58 10.44 -1.39 -7.88
C ASN A 58 9.38 -0.46 -8.48
N ALA A 59 8.70 -0.89 -9.55
CA ALA A 59 7.65 -0.12 -10.20
C ALA A 59 6.51 0.22 -9.22
N LEU A 60 5.97 -0.79 -8.52
CA LEU A 60 4.91 -0.58 -7.53
C LEU A 60 5.35 0.36 -6.41
N ASN A 61 6.57 0.19 -5.89
CA ASN A 61 7.12 1.07 -4.87
C ASN A 61 7.23 2.53 -5.35
N GLN A 62 7.69 2.74 -6.59
CA GLN A 62 7.79 4.08 -7.16
C GLN A 62 6.41 4.72 -7.29
N CYS A 63 5.42 4.03 -7.85
CA CYS A 63 4.04 4.52 -7.98
C CYS A 63 3.44 4.95 -6.63
N LEU A 64 3.60 4.12 -5.58
CA LEU A 64 3.07 4.42 -4.25
C LEU A 64 3.74 5.65 -3.63
N ILE A 65 5.05 5.83 -3.83
CA ILE A 65 5.78 6.98 -3.31
C ILE A 65 5.38 8.25 -4.02
N GLU A 66 5.28 8.23 -5.35
CA GLU A 66 4.82 9.38 -6.13
C GLU A 66 3.40 9.79 -5.72
N TYR A 67 2.50 8.82 -5.55
CA TYR A 67 1.15 9.07 -5.08
C TYR A 67 1.15 9.70 -3.68
N ALA A 68 1.90 9.15 -2.73
CA ALA A 68 1.95 9.67 -1.36
C ALA A 68 2.53 11.09 -1.32
N LEU A 69 3.60 11.37 -2.06
CA LEU A 69 4.20 12.70 -2.14
C LEU A 69 3.25 13.72 -2.78
N LYS A 70 2.49 13.32 -3.81
CA LYS A 70 1.52 14.18 -4.49
C LYS A 70 0.32 14.51 -3.61
N THR A 71 -0.13 13.58 -2.77
CA THR A 71 -1.39 13.70 -2.01
C THR A 71 -1.21 14.17 -0.58
N LYS A 72 -0.04 13.95 0.05
CA LYS A 72 0.18 14.27 1.47
C LYS A 72 0.93 15.60 1.71
N GLY A 73 1.44 16.23 0.66
CA GLY A 73 2.02 17.58 0.71
C GLY A 73 3.42 17.66 1.33
N THR A 74 3.70 16.91 2.41
CA THR A 74 5.04 16.86 3.04
C THR A 74 5.61 15.45 3.05
N GLN A 75 6.94 15.34 3.11
CA GLN A 75 7.63 14.04 3.20
C GLN A 75 7.31 13.29 4.49
N ILE A 76 7.07 14.01 5.61
CA ILE A 76 6.74 13.38 6.90
C ILE A 76 5.36 12.73 6.80
N ALA A 77 4.35 13.46 6.34
CA ALA A 77 2.99 12.94 6.17
C ALA A 77 2.92 11.81 5.13
N ALA A 78 3.72 11.88 4.06
CA ALA A 78 3.84 10.80 3.09
C ALA A 78 4.46 9.53 3.70
N ALA A 79 5.51 9.67 4.51
CA ALA A 79 6.16 8.55 5.19
C ALA A 79 5.23 7.87 6.20
N GLU A 80 4.48 8.67 6.98
CA GLU A 80 3.46 8.18 7.90
C GLU A 80 2.33 7.44 7.17
N PHE A 81 1.82 8.00 6.07
CA PHE A 81 0.79 7.35 5.26
C PHE A 81 1.26 6.00 4.70
N LEU A 82 2.52 5.90 4.27
CA LEU A 82 3.11 4.67 3.75
C LEU A 82 3.54 3.69 4.86
N GLY A 83 3.54 4.12 6.12
CA GLY A 83 4.02 3.30 7.24
C GLY A 83 5.51 3.00 7.20
N ILE A 84 6.33 3.89 6.64
CA ILE A 84 7.80 3.75 6.56
C ILE A 84 8.51 4.91 7.25
N SER A 85 9.77 4.72 7.64
CA SER A 85 10.56 5.83 8.18
C SER A 85 10.80 6.93 7.14
N ARG A 86 10.87 8.20 7.56
CA ARG A 86 11.26 9.32 6.68
C ARG A 86 12.60 9.07 6.00
N ASN A 87 13.56 8.47 6.69
CA ASN A 87 14.88 8.14 6.14
C ASN A 87 14.77 7.10 5.01
N THR A 88 13.91 6.09 5.17
CA THR A 88 13.60 5.11 4.12
C THR A 88 12.94 5.79 2.93
N LEU A 89 11.96 6.67 3.17
CA LEU A 89 11.31 7.43 2.10
C LEU A 89 12.32 8.27 1.31
N ARG A 90 13.20 9.03 1.99
CA ARG A 90 14.26 9.82 1.34
C ARG A 90 15.18 8.97 0.48
N LYS A 91 15.65 7.83 0.99
CA LYS A 91 16.48 6.88 0.21
C LYS A 91 15.75 6.38 -1.04
N LYS A 92 14.45 6.08 -0.93
CA LYS A 92 13.64 5.63 -2.07
C LYS A 92 13.38 6.76 -3.08
N ILE A 93 13.15 7.99 -2.64
CA ILE A 93 13.05 9.17 -3.52
C ILE A 93 14.32 9.32 -4.37
N CYS A 94 15.49 9.23 -3.74
CA CYS A 94 16.77 9.28 -4.45
C CYS A 94 16.94 8.06 -5.39
N LYS A 95 16.64 6.85 -4.92
CA LYS A 95 16.76 5.61 -5.70
C LYS A 95 15.96 5.67 -7.01
N TYR A 96 14.74 6.19 -6.95
CA TYR A 96 13.84 6.26 -8.09
C TYR A 96 13.91 7.59 -8.84
N ASN A 97 14.83 8.49 -8.45
CA ASN A 97 15.00 9.83 -9.03
C ASN A 97 13.68 10.62 -9.11
N ILE A 98 12.86 10.58 -8.05
CA ILE A 98 11.54 11.23 -8.03
C ILE A 98 11.71 12.73 -7.81
N THR A 99 11.64 13.50 -8.90
CA THR A 99 11.65 14.96 -8.92
C THR A 99 10.23 15.51 -8.87
N SER A 100 9.52 15.34 -7.74
CA SER A 100 8.24 16.02 -7.56
C SER A 100 8.49 17.49 -7.17
N ALA A 101 7.86 18.43 -7.88
CA ALA A 101 7.85 19.86 -7.54
C ALA A 101 7.31 20.15 -6.12
N THR A 102 6.60 19.18 -5.54
CA THR A 102 6.07 19.22 -4.15
C THR A 102 7.05 18.63 -3.13
N ALA A 103 7.98 17.75 -3.54
CA ALA A 103 8.87 17.04 -2.61
C ALA A 103 10.05 17.88 -2.09
N LEU A 104 10.28 19.07 -2.66
CA LEU A 104 11.36 20.01 -2.32
C LEU A 104 10.89 21.26 -1.56
N ARG A 105 9.61 21.33 -1.16
CA ARG A 105 9.09 22.38 -0.27
C ARG A 105 8.99 21.89 1.16
#